data_AF-A0A9D2HZ42-F1
#
_entry.id   AF-A0A9D2HZ42-F1
#
_cell.length_a   1.000
_cell.length_b   1.000
_cell.length_c   1.000
_cell.angle_alpha   90.00
_cell.angle_beta   90.00
_cell.angle_gamma   90.00
#
_symmetry.space_group_name_H-M   'P 1'
#
loop_
_entity.id
_entity.type
_entity.pdbx_description
1 polymer ?
#
loop_
_entity_poly.entity_id
_entity_poly.type
_entity_poly.pdbx_seq_one_letter_code
_entity_poly.pdbx_strand_id
1 'polypeptide(L)'
;MCKIRIVHKSPDNAVLSDQLVNIGTTMDAVERPSYIELIEDEKKMVFHYTGSTEKYYSKSNLNLSIKYGESSGRIKEVQVEKHGIFDTDIFYLKSEFKGYSIRFLNNMENGLKLANDILQGKYQIFGDTDAMP
;
A
#
# COMPACT_ATOMS: atom_id res chain seq x y z
N MET A 1 13.74 -9.99 1.83
CA MET A 1 13.87 -8.61 2.34
C MET A 1 13.97 -7.67 1.16
N CYS A 2 13.06 -6.71 1.03
CA CYS A 2 13.00 -5.76 -0.08
C CYS A 2 13.17 -4.34 0.45
N LYS A 3 13.92 -3.52 -0.28
CA LYS A 3 14.01 -2.08 -0.01
C LYS A 3 12.86 -1.35 -0.71
N ILE A 4 12.11 -0.54 0.02
CA ILE A 4 11.01 0.28 -0.49
C ILE A 4 11.23 1.71 0.01
N ARG A 5 11.07 2.70 -0.86
CA ARG A 5 11.11 4.10 -0.48
C ARG A 5 9.74 4.52 0.03
N ILE A 6 9.68 5.12 1.21
CA ILE A 6 8.48 5.68 1.82
C ILE A 6 8.68 7.17 2.03
N VAL A 7 7.79 7.98 1.46
CA VAL A 7 7.77 9.44 1.63
C VAL A 7 6.65 9.78 2.59
N HIS A 8 6.98 10.28 3.78
CA HIS A 8 6.00 10.75 4.74
C HIS A 8 5.60 12.17 4.38
N LYS A 9 4.30 12.43 4.36
CA LYS A 9 3.74 13.72 4.00
C LYS A 9 2.71 14.16 5.02
N SER A 10 2.63 15.47 5.21
CA SER A 10 1.51 16.11 5.89
C SER A 10 0.28 16.21 4.97
N PRO A 11 -0.91 16.52 5.50
CA PRO A 11 -2.14 16.68 4.71
C PRO A 11 -2.09 17.77 3.63
N ASP A 12 -1.28 18.81 3.85
CA ASP A 12 -0.99 19.85 2.86
C ASP A 12 0.10 19.45 1.84
N ASN A 13 0.46 18.15 1.82
CA ASN A 13 1.39 17.53 0.87
C ASN A 13 2.85 18.00 1.01
N ALA A 14 3.22 18.61 2.14
CA ALA A 14 4.63 18.87 2.46
C ALA A 14 5.35 17.56 2.83
N VAL A 15 6.59 17.41 2.40
CA VAL A 15 7.41 16.22 2.72
C VAL A 15 7.98 16.36 4.13
N LEU A 16 7.60 15.45 5.01
CA LEU A 16 8.06 15.37 6.40
C LEU A 16 9.32 14.51 6.52
N SER A 17 9.37 13.40 5.77
CA SER A 17 10.53 12.52 5.69
C SER A 17 10.54 11.72 4.40
N ASP A 18 11.71 11.19 4.05
CA ASP A 18 11.92 10.36 2.87
C ASP A 18 12.91 9.24 3.22
N GLN A 19 12.38 8.03 3.37
CA GLN A 19 13.09 6.93 3.99
C GLN A 19 13.19 5.72 3.06
N LEU A 20 14.35 5.08 3.06
CA LEU A 20 14.50 3.75 2.46
C LEU A 20 14.34 2.69 3.56
N VAL A 21 13.24 1.95 3.50
CA VAL A 21 12.91 0.95 4.50
C VAL A 21 13.09 -0.45 3.94
N ASN A 22 13.40 -1.39 4.82
CA ASN A 22 13.43 -2.80 4.53
C ASN A 22 12.14 -3.45 5.05
N ILE A 23 11.35 -4.02 4.14
CA ILE A 23 10.11 -4.70 4.48
C ILE A 23 10.19 -6.17 4.04
N GLY A 24 9.76 -7.04 4.94
CA GLY A 24 9.52 -8.45 4.65
C GLY A 24 8.25 -8.62 3.82
N THR A 25 8.34 -8.38 2.50
CA THR A 25 7.22 -8.62 1.59
C THR A 25 7.42 -9.88 0.75
N THR A 26 6.31 -10.57 0.48
CA THR A 26 6.21 -11.72 -0.44
C THR A 26 5.82 -11.29 -1.86
N MET A 27 5.69 -9.98 -2.13
CA MET A 27 5.34 -9.47 -3.46
C MET A 27 6.44 -9.79 -4.49
N ASP A 28 6.01 -10.26 -5.65
CA ASP A 28 6.87 -10.44 -6.82
C ASP A 28 7.44 -9.10 -7.29
N ALA A 29 8.65 -9.12 -7.87
CA ALA A 29 9.36 -7.88 -8.24
C ALA A 29 8.56 -6.94 -9.15
N VAL A 30 7.76 -7.50 -10.07
CA VAL A 30 6.91 -6.73 -11.02
C VAL A 30 5.71 -6.09 -10.31
N GLU A 31 5.30 -6.64 -9.17
CA GLU A 31 4.12 -6.21 -8.43
C GLU A 31 4.47 -5.22 -7.33
N ARG A 32 5.76 -4.90 -7.15
CA ARG A 32 6.21 -3.98 -6.12
C ARG A 32 6.00 -2.53 -6.54
N PRO A 33 5.56 -1.66 -5.61
CA PRO A 33 5.57 -0.23 -5.86
C PRO A 33 7.00 0.28 -6.00
N SER A 34 7.19 1.27 -6.85
CA SER A 34 8.43 2.03 -6.98
C SER A 34 8.69 2.85 -5.70
N TYR A 35 7.65 3.45 -5.13
CA TYR A 35 7.66 4.12 -3.83
C TYR A 35 6.25 4.21 -3.27
N ILE A 36 6.14 4.53 -1.98
CA ILE A 36 4.88 4.70 -1.27
C ILE A 36 4.87 6.10 -0.63
N GLU A 37 3.74 6.79 -0.72
CA GLU A 37 3.49 8.00 0.08
C GLU A 37 2.63 7.63 1.27
N LEU A 38 3.01 8.07 2.47
CA LEU A 38 2.22 7.94 3.69
C LEU A 38 1.79 9.34 4.13
N ILE A 39 0.49 9.61 4.11
CA ILE A 39 -0.11 10.84 4.61
C ILE A 39 -0.58 10.56 6.03
N GLU A 40 0.17 11.02 7.03
CA GLU A 40 0.04 10.55 8.42
C GLU A 40 -1.33 10.83 9.03
N ASP A 41 -1.80 12.08 9.00
CA ASP A 41 -3.07 12.45 9.66
C ASP A 41 -4.30 11.85 8.97
N GLU A 42 -4.20 11.56 7.68
CA GLU A 42 -5.29 10.94 6.91
C GLU A 42 -5.27 9.41 6.96
N LYS A 43 -4.21 8.81 7.56
CA LYS A 43 -3.93 7.36 7.51
C LYS A 43 -4.07 6.80 6.10
N LYS A 44 -3.58 7.58 5.14
CA LYS A 44 -3.71 7.31 3.72
C LYS A 44 -2.35 6.94 3.15
N MET A 45 -2.33 5.89 2.35
CA MET A 45 -1.15 5.46 1.62
C MET A 45 -1.42 5.41 0.13
N VAL A 46 -0.48 5.92 -0.66
CA VAL A 46 -0.53 5.87 -2.12
C VAL A 46 0.66 5.07 -2.63
N PHE A 47 0.38 4.02 -3.39
CA PHE A 47 1.37 3.13 -3.99
C PHE A 47 1.64 3.58 -5.41
N HIS A 48 2.89 3.82 -5.76
CA HIS A 48 3.27 4.29 -7.09
C HIS A 48 3.94 3.19 -7.89
N TYR A 49 3.39 2.88 -9.06
CA TYR A 49 3.93 1.87 -9.98
C TYR A 49 4.35 2.58 -11.27
N THR A 50 5.64 2.55 -11.57
CA THR A 50 6.17 3.16 -12.79
C THR A 50 5.64 2.43 -14.02
N GLY A 51 5.12 3.19 -15.00
CA GLY A 51 4.68 2.65 -16.29
C GLY A 51 3.36 1.86 -16.27
N SER A 52 2.58 1.91 -15.18
CA SER A 52 1.27 1.26 -15.13
C SER A 52 0.20 2.10 -15.82
N THR A 53 -0.41 1.58 -16.89
CA THR A 53 -1.58 2.16 -17.57
C THR A 53 -2.89 1.48 -17.17
N GLU A 54 -2.87 0.74 -16.06
CA GLU A 54 -4.01 -0.05 -15.60
C GLU A 54 -5.17 0.84 -15.15
N LYS A 55 -6.40 0.39 -15.38
CA LYS A 55 -7.59 1.03 -14.81
C LYS A 55 -7.70 0.68 -13.34
N TYR A 56 -8.10 1.65 -12.53
CA TYR A 56 -8.23 1.49 -11.09
C TYR A 56 -9.67 1.68 -10.65
N TYR A 57 -10.11 0.82 -9.74
CA TYR A 57 -11.44 0.86 -9.14
C TYR A 57 -11.31 1.09 -7.65
N SER A 58 -12.31 1.78 -7.08
CA SER A 58 -12.38 2.01 -5.64
C SER A 58 -13.37 1.04 -5.00
N LYS A 59 -13.07 0.64 -3.77
CA LYS A 59 -13.99 -0.11 -2.93
C LYS A 59 -13.80 0.28 -1.49
N SER A 60 -14.90 0.38 -0.75
CA SER A 60 -14.87 0.84 0.63
C SER A 60 -15.81 -0.02 1.46
N ASN A 61 -15.40 -0.31 2.68
CA ASN A 61 -16.25 -0.82 3.73
C ASN A 61 -16.22 0.16 4.93
N LEU A 62 -16.79 -0.22 6.06
CA LEU A 62 -16.91 0.63 7.24
C LEU A 62 -15.59 1.16 7.83
N ASN A 63 -14.45 0.50 7.61
CA ASN A 63 -13.17 0.91 8.24
C ASN A 63 -12.02 1.09 7.24
N LEU A 64 -12.21 0.68 6.00
CA LEU A 64 -11.16 0.56 5.00
C LEU A 64 -11.69 0.97 3.63
N SER A 65 -11.00 1.92 3.00
CA SER A 65 -11.16 2.28 1.60
C SER A 65 -9.92 1.90 0.83
N ILE A 66 -10.10 1.25 -0.32
CA ILE A 66 -9.02 0.81 -1.20
C ILE A 66 -9.27 1.27 -2.62
N LYS A 67 -8.18 1.55 -3.34
CA LYS A 67 -8.16 1.67 -4.78
C LYS A 67 -7.24 0.58 -5.33
N TYR A 68 -7.72 -0.22 -6.27
CA TYR A 68 -7.02 -1.40 -6.78
C TYR A 68 -7.05 -1.46 -8.30
N GLY A 69 -6.01 -2.07 -8.89
CA GLY A 69 -5.93 -2.32 -10.32
C GLY A 69 -6.93 -3.39 -10.74
N GLU A 70 -7.72 -3.11 -11.78
CA GLU A 70 -8.79 -3.98 -12.29
C GLU A 70 -8.32 -5.40 -12.62
N SER A 71 -7.13 -5.53 -13.22
CA SER A 71 -6.63 -6.79 -13.76
C SER A 71 -5.59 -7.43 -12.85
N SER A 72 -4.75 -6.61 -12.21
CA SER A 72 -3.63 -7.07 -11.39
C SER A 72 -3.99 -7.25 -9.93
N GLY A 73 -5.03 -6.58 -9.42
CA GLY A 73 -5.35 -6.54 -7.99
C GLY A 73 -4.34 -5.74 -7.17
N ARG A 74 -3.38 -5.05 -7.82
CA ARG A 74 -2.41 -4.20 -7.13
C ARG A 74 -3.11 -3.08 -6.39
N ILE A 75 -2.76 -2.90 -5.13
CA ILE A 75 -3.22 -1.79 -4.32
C ILE A 75 -2.56 -0.51 -4.81
N LYS A 76 -3.37 0.48 -5.18
CA LYS A 76 -2.95 1.84 -5.58
C LYS A 76 -3.09 2.83 -4.44
N GLU A 77 -4.15 2.68 -3.65
CA GLU A 77 -4.43 3.57 -2.52
C GLU A 77 -5.09 2.76 -1.41
N VAL A 78 -4.76 3.11 -0.17
CA VAL A 78 -5.42 2.60 1.04
C VAL A 78 -5.69 3.78 1.96
N GLN A 79 -6.88 3.85 2.52
CA GLN A 79 -7.23 4.77 3.58
C GLN A 79 -7.96 4.01 4.69
N VAL A 80 -7.55 4.22 5.94
CA VAL A 80 -8.07 3.49 7.09
C VAL A 80 -8.64 4.46 8.11
N GLU A 81 -9.86 4.20 8.61
CA GLU A 81 -10.45 5.05 9.65
C GLU A 81 -9.86 4.76 11.04
N LYS A 82 -9.60 3.47 11.36
CA LYS A 82 -9.16 2.99 12.67
C LYS A 82 -7.65 2.69 12.73
N HIS A 83 -7.21 1.91 13.72
CA HIS A 83 -5.80 1.68 14.03
C HIS A 83 -5.06 0.72 13.07
N GLY A 84 -5.64 0.35 11.93
CA GLY A 84 -4.97 -0.56 10.98
C GLY A 84 -5.95 -1.35 10.13
N ILE A 85 -5.40 -2.30 9.37
CA ILE A 85 -6.15 -3.21 8.51
C ILE A 85 -6.20 -4.56 9.22
N PHE A 86 -7.40 -5.06 9.51
CA PHE A 86 -7.58 -6.35 10.17
C PHE A 86 -7.69 -7.49 9.16
N ASP A 87 -7.33 -8.70 9.58
CA ASP A 87 -7.49 -9.91 8.74
C ASP A 87 -8.95 -10.12 8.31
N THR A 88 -9.90 -9.69 9.14
CA THR A 88 -11.33 -9.70 8.82
C THR A 88 -11.69 -8.76 7.66
N ASP A 89 -11.04 -7.60 7.56
CA ASP A 89 -11.24 -6.67 6.44
C ASP A 89 -10.73 -7.28 5.13
N ILE A 90 -9.54 -7.90 5.19
CA ILE A 90 -8.93 -8.59 4.04
C ILE A 90 -9.81 -9.78 3.62
N PHE A 91 -10.29 -10.58 4.57
CA PHE A 91 -11.17 -11.72 4.31
C PHE A 91 -12.48 -11.27 3.65
N TYR A 92 -13.10 -10.21 4.17
CA TYR A 92 -14.33 -9.64 3.59
C TYR A 92 -14.10 -9.21 2.16
N LEU A 93 -13.07 -8.40 1.90
CA LEU A 93 -12.73 -7.94 0.54
C LEU A 93 -12.51 -9.11 -0.42
N LYS A 94 -11.69 -10.11 -0.03
CA LYS A 94 -11.46 -11.32 -0.85
C LYS A 94 -12.77 -12.05 -1.20
N SER A 95 -13.72 -12.10 -0.27
CA SER A 95 -15.01 -12.75 -0.50
C SER A 95 -15.86 -12.05 -1.57
N GLU A 96 -15.63 -10.76 -1.80
CA GLU A 96 -16.33 -9.98 -2.82
C GLU A 96 -15.65 -10.03 -4.19
N PHE A 97 -14.39 -10.48 -4.26
CA PHE A 97 -13.65 -10.71 -5.50
C PHE A 97 -13.65 -12.19 -5.92
N LYS A 98 -14.70 -12.93 -5.55
CA LYS A 98 -14.89 -14.31 -6.01
C LYS A 98 -14.91 -14.37 -7.54
N GLY A 99 -14.10 -15.25 -8.13
CA GLY A 99 -13.98 -15.42 -9.58
C GLY A 99 -12.80 -14.69 -10.22
N TYR A 100 -12.09 -13.83 -9.47
CA TYR A 100 -10.83 -13.25 -9.94
C TYR A 100 -9.68 -14.28 -9.87
N SER A 101 -8.60 -14.00 -10.60
CA SER A 101 -7.43 -14.89 -10.66
C SER A 101 -6.74 -14.99 -9.29
N ILE A 102 -6.03 -16.11 -9.07
CA ILE A 102 -5.19 -16.30 -7.87
C ILE A 102 -4.15 -15.17 -7.74
N ARG A 103 -3.55 -14.75 -8.87
CA ARG A 103 -2.60 -13.62 -8.90
C ARG A 103 -3.23 -12.33 -8.40
N PHE A 104 -4.44 -12.01 -8.88
CA PHE A 104 -5.18 -10.82 -8.43
C PHE A 104 -5.38 -10.85 -6.91
N LEU A 105 -5.87 -11.97 -6.38
CA LEU A 105 -6.14 -12.11 -4.95
C LEU A 105 -4.86 -12.02 -4.11
N ASN A 106 -3.77 -12.62 -4.58
CA ASN A 106 -2.46 -12.55 -3.91
C ASN A 106 -1.89 -11.13 -3.92
N ASN A 107 -1.97 -10.41 -5.04
CA ASN A 107 -1.48 -9.04 -5.14
C ASN A 107 -2.26 -8.10 -4.21
N MET A 108 -3.58 -8.25 -4.17
CA MET A 108 -4.43 -7.48 -3.27
C MET A 108 -4.09 -7.76 -1.81
N GLU A 109 -4.01 -9.04 -1.43
CA GLU A 109 -3.69 -9.46 -0.06
C GLU A 109 -2.30 -8.98 0.37
N ASN A 110 -1.28 -9.19 -0.47
CA ASN A 110 0.08 -8.77 -0.15
C ASN A 110 0.21 -7.24 -0.08
N GLY A 111 -0.49 -6.51 -0.95
CA GLY A 111 -0.53 -5.04 -0.89
C GLY A 111 -1.19 -4.51 0.38
N LEU A 112 -2.28 -5.13 0.84
CA LEU A 112 -2.93 -4.75 2.10
C LEU A 112 -2.10 -5.13 3.33
N LYS A 113 -1.41 -6.28 3.30
CA LYS A 113 -0.46 -6.65 4.37
C LYS A 113 0.70 -5.65 4.45
N LEU A 114 1.29 -5.29 3.31
CA LEU A 114 2.34 -4.28 3.22
C LEU A 114 1.86 -2.92 3.77
N ALA A 115 0.66 -2.48 3.37
CA ALA A 115 0.02 -1.28 3.88
C ALA A 115 -0.11 -1.32 5.41
N ASN A 116 -0.59 -2.45 5.96
CA ASN A 116 -0.76 -2.61 7.39
C ASN A 116 0.59 -2.59 8.13
N ASP A 117 1.62 -3.30 7.62
CA ASP A 117 2.93 -3.31 8.22
C ASP A 117 3.55 -1.90 8.28
N ILE A 118 3.33 -1.07 7.25
CA ILE A 118 3.75 0.34 7.25
C ILE A 118 2.97 1.14 8.31
N LEU A 119 1.65 1.03 8.35
CA LEU A 119 0.82 1.73 9.35
C LEU A 119 1.17 1.34 10.79
N GLN A 120 1.59 0.11 11.02
CA GLN A 120 1.98 -0.40 12.34
C GLN A 120 3.46 -0.12 12.68
N GLY A 121 4.23 0.51 11.79
CA GLY A 121 5.67 0.72 11.99
C GLY A 121 6.48 -0.59 11.99
N LYS A 122 5.97 -1.67 11.38
CA LYS A 122 6.61 -2.99 11.30
C LYS A 122 7.62 -3.07 10.17
N TYR A 123 8.57 -2.14 10.14
CA TYR A 123 9.64 -2.10 9.16
C TYR A 123 10.95 -1.60 9.78
N GLN A 124 12.07 -1.91 9.14
CA GLN A 124 13.38 -1.45 9.57
C GLN A 124 13.86 -0.34 8.64
N ILE A 125 14.19 0.83 9.18
CA ILE A 125 14.78 1.92 8.44
C ILE A 125 16.23 1.53 8.08
N PHE A 126 16.57 1.57 6.79
CA PHE A 126 17.91 1.22 6.31
C PHE A 126 18.80 2.45 6.07
N GLY A 127 18.17 3.61 5.91
CA GLY A 127 18.81 4.92 5.81
C GLY A 127 17.79 5.99 5.44
N ASP A 128 18.07 7.23 5.85
CA ASP A 128 17.38 8.39 5.32
C ASP A 128 17.95 8.66 3.93
N THR A 129 17.09 8.68 2.92
CA THR A 129 17.51 9.21 1.62
C THR A 129 17.33 10.72 1.73
N ASP A 130 18.44 11.47 1.68
CA ASP A 130 18.39 12.92 1.64
C ASP A 130 17.27 13.35 0.69
N ALA A 131 16.28 14.08 1.21
CA ALA A 131 15.17 14.58 0.42
C ALA A 131 15.79 15.25 -0.81
N MET A 132 15.50 14.71 -2.01
CA MET A 132 16.03 15.31 -3.24
C MET A 132 15.60 16.79 -3.26
N PRO A 133 16.55 17.73 -3.41
CA PRO A 133 16.26 19.17 -3.36
C PRO A 133 15.30 19.61 -4.46
#